data_AF-A0A3S1R7I3-F1
#
_entry.id   AF-A0A3S1R7I3-F1
#
_cell.length_a   1.000
_cell.length_b   1.000
_cell.length_c   1.000
_cell.angle_alpha   90.00
_cell.angle_beta   90.00
_cell.angle_gamma   90.00
#
_symmetry.space_group_name_H-M   'P 1'
#
loop_
_entity.id
_entity.type
_entity.pdbx_description
1 polymer ?
#
loop_
_entity_poly.entity_id
_entity_poly.type
_entity_poly.pdbx_seq_one_letter_code
_entity_poly.pdbx_strand_id
1 'polypeptide(L)' 'IGHTQFLPGNVLKYGVGGGNLRDKGTALASTANFLKGHGWRAGASASANMGAIAGWNSASVYQQAIARIATAIDGD' A
#
# COMPACT_ATOMS: atom_id res chain seq x y z
N ILE A 1 12.78 7.69 -7.27
CA ILE A 1 11.60 7.60 -6.37
C ILE A 1 10.37 7.93 -7.21
N GLY A 2 9.30 7.16 -7.03
CA GLY A 2 8.13 7.14 -7.93
C GLY A 2 6.81 7.25 -7.15
N HIS A 3 5.72 6.73 -7.73
CA HIS A 3 4.34 7.00 -7.28
C HIS A 3 4.05 6.68 -5.81
N THR A 4 4.77 5.73 -5.21
CA THR A 4 4.47 5.18 -3.88
C THR A 4 5.28 5.81 -2.75
N GLN A 5 6.24 6.70 -3.04
CA GLN A 5 7.17 7.26 -2.03
C GLN A 5 7.86 6.20 -1.14
N PHE A 6 8.11 4.99 -1.65
CA PHE A 6 8.96 4.04 -0.93
C PHE A 6 10.34 4.62 -0.64
N LEU A 7 10.75 4.49 0.63
CA LEU A 7 12.15 4.60 1.00
C LEU A 7 12.95 3.48 0.30
N PRO A 8 14.25 3.68 0.00
CA PRO A 8 15.06 2.71 -0.75
C PRO A 8 14.98 1.27 -0.22
N GLY A 9 14.94 1.10 1.10
CA GLY A 9 14.79 -0.23 1.72
C GLY A 9 13.49 -0.94 1.33
N ASN A 10 12.38 -0.21 1.21
CA ASN A 10 11.11 -0.80 0.77
C ASN A 10 11.12 -1.12 -0.74
N VAL A 11 11.86 -0.35 -1.55
CA VAL A 11 12.07 -0.69 -2.97
C VAL A 11 12.81 -2.02 -3.09
N LEU A 12 13.88 -2.21 -2.31
CA LEU A 12 14.65 -3.46 -2.31
C LEU A 12 13.83 -4.64 -1.79
N LYS A 13 13.02 -4.44 -0.75
CA LYS A 13 12.28 -5.51 -0.08
C LYS A 13 11.00 -5.91 -0.81
N TYR A 14 10.27 -4.95 -1.37
CA TYR A 14 8.92 -5.16 -1.90
C TYR A 14 8.77 -4.79 -3.38
N GLY A 15 9.77 -4.18 -4.00
CA GLY A 15 9.76 -3.83 -5.42
C GLY A 15 9.62 -5.07 -6.30
N VAL A 16 8.70 -5.02 -7.25
CA VAL A 16 8.49 -6.06 -8.26
C VAL A 16 9.18 -5.67 -9.58
N GLY A 17 9.63 -6.64 -10.37
CA GLY A 17 10.08 -6.39 -11.75
C GLY A 17 11.22 -5.38 -11.89
N GLY A 18 12.18 -5.41 -10.96
CA GLY A 18 13.32 -4.47 -10.95
C GLY A 18 13.03 -3.15 -10.22
N GLY A 19 11.83 -2.95 -9.67
CA GLY A 19 11.56 -1.85 -8.73
C GLY A 19 11.50 -0.47 -9.37
N ASN A 20 11.20 -0.37 -10.68
CA ASN A 20 10.98 0.92 -11.34
C ASN A 20 9.61 1.51 -10.96
N LEU A 21 9.54 2.16 -9.79
CA LEU A 21 8.28 2.72 -9.26
C LEU A 21 7.77 3.97 -10.00
N ARG A 22 8.44 4.42 -11.07
CA ARG A 22 7.90 5.43 -11.99
C ARG A 22 6.90 4.82 -12.97
N ASP A 23 7.03 3.52 -13.25
CA ASP A 23 6.01 2.78 -13.98
C ASP A 23 4.80 2.51 -13.07
N LYS A 24 3.59 2.78 -13.59
CA LYS A 24 2.35 2.67 -12.81
C LYS A 24 2.03 1.23 -12.43
N GLY A 25 2.22 0.28 -13.35
CA GLY A 25 1.95 -1.14 -13.10
C GLY A 25 2.88 -1.69 -12.02
N THR A 26 4.16 -1.40 -12.15
CA THR A 26 5.20 -1.77 -11.19
C THR A 26 4.96 -1.15 -9.82
N ALA A 27 4.55 0.12 -9.78
CA ALA A 27 4.19 0.81 -8.54
C ALA A 27 3.01 0.12 -7.84
N LEU A 28 1.91 -0.15 -8.54
CA LEU A 28 0.75 -0.84 -7.97
C LEU A 28 1.07 -2.25 -7.48
N ALA A 29 1.81 -3.02 -8.28
CA ALA A 29 2.23 -4.37 -7.91
C ALA A 29 3.14 -4.37 -6.67
N SER A 30 4.07 -3.42 -6.58
CA SER A 30 4.96 -3.28 -5.42
C SER A 30 4.22 -2.83 -4.16
N THR A 31 3.21 -1.95 -4.30
CA THR A 31 2.30 -1.57 -3.20
C THR A 31 1.51 -2.78 -2.70
N ALA A 32 0.95 -3.59 -3.60
CA ALA A 32 0.21 -4.80 -3.23
C ALA A 32 1.11 -5.81 -2.49
N ASN A 33 2.36 -5.98 -2.97
CA ASN A 33 3.35 -6.84 -2.32
C ASN A 33 3.72 -6.33 -0.91
N PHE A 34 3.88 -5.02 -0.75
CA PHE A 34 4.10 -4.39 0.54
C PHE A 34 2.94 -4.67 1.50
N LEU A 35 1.70 -4.45 1.08
CA LEU A 35 0.51 -4.68 1.93
C LEU A 35 0.41 -6.15 2.34
N LYS A 36 0.66 -7.08 1.40
CA LYS A 36 0.72 -8.52 1.70
C LYS A 36 1.80 -8.83 2.74
N GLY A 37 2.99 -8.25 2.60
CA GLY A 37 4.10 -8.38 3.55
C GLY A 37 3.79 -7.83 4.94
N HIS A 38 2.82 -6.92 5.06
CA HIS A 38 2.33 -6.35 6.32
C HIS A 38 1.00 -6.98 6.80
N GLY A 39 0.69 -8.18 6.30
CA GLY A 39 -0.42 -8.98 6.82
C GLY A 39 -1.78 -8.68 6.21
N TRP A 40 -1.83 -8.04 5.04
CA TRP A 40 -3.08 -7.86 4.30
C TRP A 40 -3.78 -9.20 4.04
N ARG A 41 -5.08 -9.23 4.31
CA ARG A 41 -5.96 -10.38 4.10
C ARG A 41 -6.97 -10.06 3.01
N ALA A 42 -6.87 -10.78 1.88
CA ALA A 42 -7.85 -10.68 0.80
C ALA A 42 -9.24 -11.08 1.27
N GLY A 43 -10.27 -10.34 0.84
CA GLY A 43 -11.67 -10.57 1.21
C GLY A 43 -12.05 -10.15 2.63
N ALA A 44 -11.12 -9.63 3.44
CA ALA A 44 -11.42 -9.05 4.75
C ALA A 44 -11.90 -7.60 4.63
N SER A 45 -12.59 -7.09 5.65
CA SER A 45 -13.00 -5.68 5.71
C SER A 45 -11.78 -4.74 5.75
N ALA A 46 -11.97 -3.49 5.34
CA ALA A 46 -10.93 -2.46 5.45
C ALA A 46 -10.43 -2.30 6.91
N SER A 47 -11.35 -2.33 7.88
CA SER A 47 -11.03 -2.28 9.31
C SER A 47 -10.12 -3.43 9.76
N ALA A 48 -10.30 -4.63 9.23
CA ALA A 48 -9.46 -5.79 9.54
C ALA A 48 -8.05 -5.69 8.93
N ASN A 49 -7.88 -4.86 7.89
CA ASN A 49 -6.61 -4.65 7.19
C ASN A 49 -5.88 -3.36 7.57
N MET A 50 -6.36 -2.61 8.58
CA MET A 50 -5.74 -1.35 9.01
C MET A 50 -4.26 -1.52 9.43
N GLY A 51 -3.90 -2.67 10.00
CA GLY A 51 -2.50 -2.98 10.36
C GLY A 51 -1.56 -3.04 9.14
N ALA A 52 -2.05 -3.54 7.99
CA ALA A 52 -1.27 -3.58 6.76
C ALA A 52 -1.00 -2.17 6.21
N ILE A 53 -1.97 -1.26 6.34
CA ILE A 53 -1.84 0.15 5.95
C ILE A 53 -0.90 0.89 6.91
N ALA A 54 -0.97 0.58 8.21
CA ALA A 54 -0.13 1.20 9.24
C ALA A 54 1.37 1.00 9.01
N GLY A 55 1.78 -0.08 8.34
CA GLY A 55 3.17 -0.28 7.93
C GLY A 55 3.73 0.83 7.04
N TRP A 56 2.86 1.54 6.31
CA TRP A 56 3.25 2.62 5.39
C TRP A 56 3.50 3.94 6.09
N ASN A 57 2.59 4.30 7.01
CA ASN A 57 2.67 5.49 7.84
C ASN A 57 1.93 5.24 9.16
N SER A 58 2.61 5.46 10.27
CA SER A 58 2.10 5.15 11.61
C SER A 58 1.01 6.10 12.12
N ALA A 59 0.70 7.19 11.41
CA ALA A 59 -0.34 8.12 11.82
C ALA A 59 -1.74 7.54 11.56
N SER A 60 -2.55 7.42 12.62
CA SER A 60 -3.92 6.89 12.53
C SER A 60 -4.82 7.68 11.58
N VAL A 61 -4.66 9.02 11.54
CA VAL A 61 -5.39 9.89 10.61
C VAL A 61 -5.04 9.61 9.14
N TYR A 62 -3.78 9.24 8.86
CA TYR A 62 -3.33 8.90 7.50
C TYR A 62 -3.95 7.57 7.05
N GLN A 63 -3.97 6.57 7.93
CA GLN A 63 -4.57 5.27 7.67
C GLN A 63 -6.08 5.38 7.43
N GLN A 64 -6.77 6.18 8.25
CA GLN A 64 -8.20 6.47 8.08
C GLN A 64 -8.48 7.21 6.77
N ALA A 65 -7.63 8.15 6.37
CA ALA A 65 -7.77 8.84 5.10
C ALA A 65 -7.68 7.86 3.91
N ILE A 66 -6.71 6.95 3.92
CA ILE A 66 -6.60 5.90 2.89
C ILE A 66 -7.86 5.04 2.83
N ALA A 67 -8.37 4.58 3.98
CA ALA A 67 -9.58 3.76 4.03
C ALA A 67 -10.80 4.50 3.46
N ARG A 68 -10.98 5.78 3.82
CA ARG A 68 -12.09 6.61 3.31
C ARG A 68 -11.98 6.87 1.80
N ILE A 69 -10.77 7.15 1.30
CA ILE A 69 -10.54 7.36 -0.13
C ILE A 69 -10.83 6.07 -0.92
N ALA A 70 -10.44 4.91 -0.40
CA ALA A 70 -10.73 3.62 -1.03
C ALA A 70 -12.24 3.40 -1.17
N THR A 71 -13.02 3.57 -0.08
CA THR A 71 -14.48 3.47 -0.11
C THR A 71 -15.11 4.42 -1.13
N ALA A 72 -14.69 5.69 -1.14
CA ALA A 72 -15.21 6.67 -2.10
C ALA A 72 -14.85 6.33 -3.57
N ILE A 73 -13.71 5.68 -3.83
CA ILE A 73 -13.33 5.22 -5.18
C ILE A 73 -14.15 4.01 -5.61
N ASP A 74 -14.43 3.08 -4.69
CA ASP A 74 -15.27 1.90 -4.96
C ASP A 74 -16.74 2.29 -5.26
N GLY A 75 -17.12 3.53 -4.96
CA GLY A 75 -18.43 4.09 -5.28
C GLY A 75 -19.48 3.91 -4.19
N ASP A 76 -19.03 3.65 -2.95
CA ASP A 76 -19.85 3.53 -1.74
C ASP A 76 -20.07 4.88 -1.03
#